data_AF-A0A170RY08-F1
#
_entry.id   AF-A0A170RY08-F1
#
_cell.length_a   1.000
_cell.length_b   1.000
_cell.length_c   1.000
_cell.angle_alpha   90.00
_cell.angle_beta   90.00
_cell.angle_gamma   90.00
#
_symmetry.space_group_name_H-M   'P 1'
#
loop_
_entity.id
_entity.type
_entity.pdbx_description
1 polymer ?
#
loop_
_entity_poly.entity_id
_entity_poly.type
_entity_poly.pdbx_seq_one_letter_code
_entity_poly.pdbx_strand_id
1 'polypeptide(L)'
;MNRAFSREETQLGTLAGVPVRGRWIRGDVLGETRHEVLLGVLGERVELDRRAQRERPATLTGDRLDTFLDGRLLTVVRPVDGPQPSWDRISAELLEQP
;
A
#
# COMPACT_ATOMS: atom_id res chain seq x y z
N MET A 1 -21.87 18.00 -10.01
CA MET A 1 -20.84 16.93 -9.96
C MET A 1 -19.54 17.50 -10.55
N ASN A 2 -18.35 17.11 -10.07
CA ASN A 2 -17.02 17.58 -10.50
C ASN A 2 -16.39 18.82 -9.83
N ARG A 3 -16.30 18.81 -8.49
CA ARG A 3 -15.22 19.53 -7.77
C ARG A 3 -14.24 18.60 -7.04
N ALA A 4 -14.51 17.30 -7.01
CA ALA A 4 -13.73 16.33 -6.23
C ALA A 4 -12.43 15.87 -6.92
N PHE A 5 -12.30 16.06 -8.24
CA PHE A 5 -11.13 15.58 -9.00
C PHE A 5 -10.06 16.67 -9.24
N SER A 6 -10.26 17.90 -8.77
CA SER A 6 -9.29 19.02 -8.91
C SER A 6 -8.40 19.22 -7.67
N ARG A 7 -8.45 18.33 -6.68
CA ARG A 7 -7.51 18.38 -5.55
C ARG A 7 -6.30 17.54 -5.91
N GLU A 8 -5.17 18.23 -6.06
CA GLU A 8 -3.79 17.73 -6.11
C GLU A 8 -3.69 16.22 -6.30
N GLU A 9 -3.33 15.82 -7.51
CA GLU A 9 -2.90 14.47 -7.83
C GLU A 9 -1.60 14.18 -7.06
N THR A 10 -1.69 13.92 -5.75
CA THR A 10 -0.51 13.62 -4.94
C THR A 10 -0.01 12.24 -5.36
N GLN A 11 0.92 12.22 -6.30
CA GLN A 11 1.74 11.06 -6.56
C GLN A 11 2.57 10.82 -5.30
N LEU A 12 2.36 9.66 -4.68
CA LEU A 12 3.05 9.28 -3.45
C LEU A 12 4.38 8.59 -3.74
N GLY A 13 4.52 8.00 -4.93
CA GLY A 13 5.73 7.37 -5.45
C GLY A 13 5.42 6.40 -6.59
N THR A 14 6.20 5.34 -6.71
CA THR A 14 6.11 4.37 -7.80
C THR A 14 6.18 2.93 -7.30
N LEU A 15 5.45 2.02 -7.95
CA LEU A 15 5.50 0.58 -7.74
C LEU A 15 5.84 -0.09 -9.08
N ALA A 16 6.99 -0.78 -9.16
CA ALA A 16 7.51 -1.32 -10.42
C ALA A 16 7.56 -0.26 -11.55
N GLY A 17 7.94 0.97 -11.22
CA GLY A 17 7.96 2.10 -12.16
C GLY A 17 6.59 2.74 -12.46
N VAL A 18 5.49 2.15 -12.00
CA VAL A 18 4.13 2.68 -12.22
C VAL A 18 3.79 3.70 -11.13
N PRO A 19 3.36 4.93 -11.48
CA PRO A 19 3.02 5.95 -10.49
C PRO A 19 1.81 5.53 -9.65
N VAL A 20 1.93 5.74 -8.33
CA VAL A 20 0.86 5.52 -7.36
C VAL A 20 0.35 6.85 -6.85
N ARG A 21 -0.95 7.07 -6.97
CA ARG A 21 -1.64 8.26 -6.46
C ARG A 21 -2.56 7.87 -5.33
N GLY A 22 -2.62 8.67 -4.28
CA GLY A 22 -3.43 8.32 -3.13
C GLY A 22 -3.07 9.10 -1.89
N ARG A 23 -3.36 8.51 -0.73
CA ARG A 23 -2.98 9.10 0.57
C ARG A 23 -2.81 8.05 1.65
N TRP A 24 -2.04 8.40 2.67
CA TRP A 24 -2.06 7.73 3.96
C TRP A 24 -3.25 8.21 4.79
N ILE A 25 -3.96 7.27 5.40
CA ILE A 25 -5.15 7.50 6.21
C ILE A 25 -4.89 6.91 7.58
N ARG A 26 -4.98 7.73 8.62
CA ARG A 26 -4.88 7.25 10.00
C ARG A 26 -6.12 6.44 10.35
N GLY A 27 -5.89 5.26 10.92
CA GLY A 27 -6.93 4.35 11.40
C GLY A 27 -7.52 4.75 12.75
N ASP A 28 -6.98 5.79 13.40
CA ASP A 28 -7.46 6.30 14.69
C ASP A 28 -8.89 6.85 14.63
N VAL A 29 -9.39 7.19 13.44
CA VAL A 29 -10.80 7.54 13.21
C VAL A 29 -11.73 6.34 13.46
N LEU A 30 -11.23 5.10 13.36
CA LEU A 30 -12.01 3.87 13.55
C LEU A 30 -11.90 3.29 14.98
N GLY A 31 -11.15 3.94 15.89
CA GLY A 31 -10.96 3.51 17.28
C GLY A 31 -9.49 3.54 17.72
N GLU A 32 -9.11 2.74 18.73
CA GLU A 32 -7.74 2.67 19.26
C GLU A 32 -6.71 2.01 18.31
N THR A 33 -7.03 1.91 17.02
CA THR A 33 -6.18 1.29 16.02
C THR A 33 -4.98 2.19 15.72
N ARG A 34 -3.81 1.84 16.25
CA ARG A 34 -2.53 2.52 16.00
C ARG A 34 -1.92 2.18 14.64
N HIS A 35 -2.72 2.19 13.59
CA HIS A 35 -2.26 1.90 12.23
C HIS A 35 -2.59 3.04 11.26
N GLU A 36 -1.74 3.16 10.25
CA GLU A 36 -1.95 4.01 9.08
C GLU A 36 -2.08 3.12 7.86
N VAL A 37 -3.03 3.49 6.99
CA VAL A 37 -3.35 2.77 5.76
C VAL A 37 -3.04 3.65 4.56
N LEU A 38 -2.12 3.22 3.71
CA LEU A 38 -1.99 3.75 2.37
C LEU A 38 -3.15 3.23 1.53
N LEU A 39 -3.93 4.13 0.95
CA LEU A 39 -4.86 3.83 -0.12
C LEU A 39 -4.34 4.47 -1.40
N GLY A 40 -3.83 3.65 -2.32
CA GLY A 40 -3.21 4.09 -3.57
C GLY A 40 -3.85 3.44 -4.80
N VAL A 41 -3.90 4.19 -5.90
CA VAL A 41 -4.30 3.68 -7.22
C VAL A 41 -3.12 3.84 -8.17
N LEU A 42 -2.75 2.75 -8.83
CA LEU A 42 -1.74 2.75 -9.87
C LEU A 42 -2.30 3.32 -11.18
N GLY A 43 -1.48 4.07 -11.91
CA GLY A 43 -1.81 4.53 -13.26
C GLY A 43 -2.08 3.38 -14.24
N GLU A 44 -1.39 2.26 -14.05
CA GLU A 44 -1.47 1.06 -14.88
C GLU A 44 -1.49 -0.21 -14.04
N ARG A 45 -1.85 -1.34 -14.63
CA ARG A 45 -1.88 -2.62 -13.92
C ARG A 45 -0.48 -3.20 -13.92
N VAL A 46 0.02 -3.58 -12.74
CA VAL A 46 1.25 -4.37 -12.59
C VAL A 46 0.85 -5.84 -12.48
N GLU A 47 1.50 -6.70 -13.26
CA GLU A 47 1.29 -8.15 -13.15
C GLU A 47 2.03 -8.69 -11.93
N LEU A 48 1.29 -9.28 -11.01
CA LEU A 48 1.84 -9.95 -9.82
C LEU A 48 1.49 -11.42 -9.87
N ASP A 49 2.41 -12.26 -9.37
CA ASP A 49 2.11 -13.66 -9.12
C ASP A 49 1.15 -13.79 -7.93
N ARG A 50 -0.13 -13.87 -8.27
CA ARG A 50 -1.25 -13.99 -7.31
C ARG A 50 -1.18 -15.27 -6.47
N ARG A 51 -0.50 -16.32 -6.95
CA ARG A 51 -0.37 -17.57 -6.22
C ARG A 51 0.61 -17.39 -5.06
N ALA A 52 1.76 -16.79 -5.33
CA ALA A 52 2.75 -16.47 -4.32
C ALA A 52 2.22 -15.53 -3.23
N GLN A 53 1.30 -14.61 -3.56
CA GLN A 53 0.69 -13.74 -2.55
C GLN A 53 -0.28 -14.45 -1.61
N ARG A 54 -1.06 -15.43 -2.09
CA ARG A 54 -2.02 -16.17 -1.25
C ARG A 54 -1.35 -17.19 -0.34
N GLU A 55 -0.26 -17.77 -0.80
CA GLU A 55 0.48 -18.81 -0.07
C GLU A 55 1.44 -18.22 0.98
N ARG A 56 1.59 -16.89 1.06
CA ARG A 56 2.40 -16.25 2.09
C ARG A 56 1.76 -16.42 3.47
N PRO A 57 2.43 -17.11 4.40
CA PRO A 57 1.94 -17.21 5.76
C PRO A 57 1.87 -15.81 6.38
N ALA A 58 0.79 -15.56 7.12
CA ALA A 58 0.63 -14.39 7.99
C ALA A 58 1.60 -14.53 9.18
N THR A 59 2.90 -14.36 8.94
CA THR A 59 3.89 -14.35 10.00
C THR A 59 3.74 -13.03 10.77
N LEU A 60 3.13 -13.13 11.96
CA LEU A 60 2.86 -12.07 12.94
C LEU A 60 4.15 -11.51 13.58
N THR A 61 5.20 -11.24 12.80
CA THR A 61 6.33 -10.45 13.28
C THR A 61 5.97 -8.97 13.12
N GLY A 62 5.96 -8.22 14.23
CA GLY A 62 5.48 -6.83 14.33
C GLY A 62 6.20 -5.77 13.50
N ASP A 63 7.13 -6.19 12.63
CA ASP A 63 7.84 -5.35 11.65
C ASP A 63 7.44 -5.72 10.20
N ARG A 64 6.35 -6.45 9.96
CA ARG A 64 5.86 -6.72 8.60
C ARG A 64 4.78 -5.71 8.19
N LEU A 65 4.81 -5.29 6.92
CA LEU A 65 3.79 -4.44 6.30
C LEU A 65 2.70 -5.31 5.69
N ASP A 66 1.44 -5.08 6.03
CA ASP A 66 0.34 -5.75 5.32
C ASP A 66 0.12 -5.03 3.98
N THR A 67 0.69 -5.60 2.93
CA THR A 67 0.76 -4.99 1.59
C THR A 67 -0.06 -5.81 0.61
N PHE A 68 -1.05 -5.18 -0.04
CA PHE A 68 -1.97 -5.83 -0.97
C PHE A 68 -2.07 -5.04 -2.27
N LEU A 69 -2.06 -5.74 -3.41
CA LEU A 69 -2.40 -5.16 -4.71
C LEU A 69 -3.53 -5.97 -5.35
N ASP A 70 -4.69 -5.34 -5.50
CA ASP A 70 -5.81 -5.90 -6.25
C ASP A 70 -6.08 -5.08 -7.52
N GLY A 71 -5.66 -5.63 -8.66
CA GLY A 71 -5.73 -4.93 -9.94
C GLY A 71 -4.83 -3.69 -9.95
N ARG A 72 -5.41 -2.50 -9.76
CA ARG A 72 -4.69 -1.23 -9.63
C ARG A 72 -4.74 -0.64 -8.22
N LEU A 73 -5.46 -1.27 -7.30
CA LEU A 73 -5.63 -0.79 -5.94
C LEU A 73 -4.50 -1.33 -5.05
N LEU A 74 -3.65 -0.42 -4.58
CA LEU A 74 -2.61 -0.70 -3.59
C LEU A 74 -3.13 -0.33 -2.19
N THR A 75 -3.01 -1.27 -1.26
CA THR A 75 -3.24 -1.05 0.17
C THR A 75 -1.98 -1.42 0.95
N VAL A 76 -1.54 -0.56 1.86
CA VAL A 76 -0.42 -0.85 2.76
C VAL A 76 -0.82 -0.47 4.18
N VAL A 77 -0.70 -1.39 5.12
CA VAL A 77 -0.96 -1.12 6.55
C VAL A 77 0.36 -1.11 7.31
N ARG A 78 0.55 -0.10 8.16
CA ARG A 78 1.69 -0.02 9.08
C ARG A 78 1.28 0.50 10.46
N PRO A 79 2.08 0.24 11.51
CA PRO A 79 1.94 0.92 12.80
C PRO A 79 2.23 2.43 12.71
N VAL A 80 1.44 3.27 13.37
CA VAL A 80 1.62 4.74 13.44
C VAL A 80 2.94 5.13 14.11
N ASP A 81 3.44 4.32 15.03
CA ASP A 81 4.67 4.61 15.78
C ASP A 81 5.95 4.20 15.02
N GLY A 82 5.83 3.52 13.88
CA GLY A 82 6.96 3.12 13.02
C GLY A 82 7.26 4.13 11.90
N PRO A 83 8.45 4.08 11.27
CA PRO A 83 8.75 4.90 10.10
C PRO A 83 7.83 4.55 8.92
N GLN A 84 7.55 5.53 8.06
CA GLN A 84 6.87 5.25 6.80
C GLN A 84 7.75 4.34 5.93
N PRO A 85 7.21 3.25 5.35
CA PRO A 85 8.00 2.35 4.53
C PRO A 85 8.46 3.02 3.23
N SER A 86 9.65 2.64 2.77
CA SER A 86 10.13 3.00 1.45
C SER A 86 9.34 2.28 0.36
N TRP A 87 9.31 2.85 -0.83
CA TRP A 87 8.71 2.21 -2.01
C TRP A 87 9.41 0.91 -2.41
N ASP A 88 10.72 0.82 -2.18
CA ASP A 88 11.48 -0.43 -2.39
C ASP A 88 11.00 -1.52 -1.44
N ARG A 89 10.75 -1.21 -0.15
CA ARG A 89 10.22 -2.17 0.82
C ARG A 89 8.80 -2.62 0.46
N ILE A 90 7.94 -1.69 0.05
CA ILE A 90 6.59 -2.01 -0.45
C ILE A 90 6.66 -2.92 -1.69
N SER A 91 7.59 -2.62 -2.60
CA SER A 91 7.82 -3.39 -3.82
C SER A 91 8.30 -4.80 -3.50
N ALA A 92 9.29 -4.95 -2.61
CA ALA A 92 9.79 -6.25 -2.16
C ALA A 92 8.66 -7.10 -1.52
N GLU A 93 7.87 -6.50 -0.62
CA GLU A 93 6.72 -7.19 -0.02
C GLU A 93 5.66 -7.60 -1.05
N LEU A 94 5.60 -7.03 -2.25
CA LEU A 94 4.64 -7.43 -3.30
C LEU A 94 5.22 -8.36 -4.37
N LEU A 95 6.49 -8.16 -4.71
CA LEU A 95 7.14 -8.71 -5.90
C LEU A 95 8.17 -9.80 -5.59
N GLU A 96 8.80 -9.78 -4.41
CA GLU A 96 9.88 -10.71 -4.09
C GLU A 96 9.30 -11.96 -3.40
N GLN A 97 9.39 -13.09 -4.08
CA GLN A 97 9.25 -14.40 -3.43
C GLN A 97 10.53 -14.67 -2.62
N PRO A 98 10.45 -15.29 -1.42
CA PRO A 98 11.62 -15.91 -0.83
C PRO A 98 12.18 -17.02 -1.74
#